data_AF-A0A5M6BWH5-F1
#
_entry.id   AF-A0A5M6BWH5-F1
#
_cell.length_a   1.000
_cell.length_b   1.000
_cell.length_c   1.000
_cell.angle_alpha   90.00
_cell.angle_beta   90.00
_cell.angle_gamma   90.00
#
_symmetry.space_group_name_H-M   'P 1'
#
loop_
_entity.id
_entity.type
_entity.pdbx_description
1 polymer ?
#
loop_
_entity_poly.entity_id
_entity_poly.type
_entity_poly.pdbx_seq_one_letter_code
_entity_poly.pdbx_strand_id
1 'polypeptide(L)'
;MFDKLRAKINSHHSSHPLSKQRAEFLAVKADTPLERKAHFTHEVVGAAAAYEAFKAFENHDAHRGVGNGGKVSHARAKEIVVGLATGYVIKLVEEKKLPFTSEKDKTKFITLAQKDATADAKRAVRESGLYEPAELEGIDDDEKHGSQILKSTGVVKY
;
A
#
# COMPACT_ATOMS: atom_id res chain seq x y z
N MET A 1 6.48 -59.98 4.77
CA MET A 1 6.73 -59.41 6.12
C MET A 1 6.92 -57.89 6.06
N PHE A 2 7.67 -57.38 5.08
CA PHE A 2 7.86 -55.94 4.84
C PHE A 2 6.58 -55.17 4.47
N ASP A 3 5.61 -55.78 3.80
CA ASP A 3 4.35 -55.09 3.42
C ASP A 3 3.47 -54.73 4.62
N LYS A 4 3.46 -55.57 5.67
CA LYS A 4 2.77 -55.26 6.92
C LYS A 4 3.45 -54.11 7.67
N LEU A 5 4.78 -53.99 7.57
CA LEU A 5 5.54 -52.88 8.14
C LEU A 5 5.22 -51.57 7.40
N ARG A 6 5.18 -51.62 6.06
CA ARG A 6 4.86 -50.49 5.19
C ARG A 6 3.41 -50.00 5.38
N ALA A 7 2.47 -50.91 5.54
CA ALA A 7 1.07 -50.60 5.85
C ALA A 7 0.91 -49.91 7.22
N LYS A 8 1.67 -50.34 8.24
CA LYS A 8 1.60 -49.78 9.60
C LYS A 8 2.26 -48.40 9.72
N ILE A 9 3.29 -48.11 8.91
CA ILE A 9 3.90 -46.78 8.80
C ILE A 9 2.96 -45.81 8.06
N ASN A 10 2.29 -46.27 6.99
CA ASN A 10 1.37 -45.43 6.23
C ASN A 10 0.06 -45.14 6.98
N SER A 11 -0.44 -46.04 7.83
CA SER A 11 -1.69 -45.82 8.58
C SER A 11 -1.59 -44.75 9.66
N HIS A 12 -0.38 -44.45 10.16
CA HIS A 12 -0.16 -43.47 11.23
C HIS A 12 0.23 -42.07 10.74
N HIS A 13 0.42 -41.88 9.43
CA HIS A 13 0.80 -40.59 8.85
C HIS A 13 -0.28 -39.94 7.98
N SER A 14 -1.41 -40.61 7.72
CA SER A 14 -2.50 -40.09 6.89
C SER A 14 -3.45 -39.10 7.61
N SER A 15 -3.42 -39.03 8.94
CA SER A 15 -4.27 -38.15 9.75
C SER A 15 -3.60 -36.83 10.16
N HIS A 16 -2.29 -36.68 9.92
CA HIS A 16 -1.55 -35.46 10.28
C HIS A 16 -1.82 -34.35 9.26
N PRO A 17 -2.11 -33.10 9.65
CA PRO A 17 -2.40 -32.00 8.71
C PRO A 17 -1.32 -31.78 7.63
N LEU A 18 -0.05 -32.01 7.98
CA LEU A 18 1.08 -31.97 7.05
C LEU A 18 1.04 -33.02 5.93
N SER A 19 0.44 -34.20 6.13
CA SER A 19 0.38 -35.21 5.05
C SER A 19 -0.68 -34.87 4.00
N LYS A 20 -1.78 -34.24 4.43
CA LYS A 20 -2.77 -33.64 3.52
C LYS A 20 -2.15 -32.50 2.71
N GLN A 21 -1.45 -31.58 3.37
CA GLN A 21 -0.72 -30.50 2.69
C GLN A 21 0.34 -31.02 1.71
N ARG A 22 1.05 -32.10 2.05
CA ARG A 22 2.04 -32.73 1.17
C ARG A 22 1.39 -33.38 -0.06
N ALA A 23 0.27 -34.08 0.13
CA ALA A 23 -0.47 -34.69 -0.98
C ALA A 23 -1.06 -33.63 -1.91
N GLU A 24 -1.61 -32.55 -1.36
CA GLU A 24 -2.12 -31.39 -2.10
C GLU A 24 -0.99 -30.68 -2.87
N PHE A 25 0.17 -30.46 -2.23
CA PHE A 25 1.34 -29.85 -2.87
C PHE A 25 1.90 -30.70 -4.02
N LEU A 26 1.98 -32.03 -3.84
CA LEU A 26 2.44 -32.95 -4.88
C LEU A 26 1.39 -33.17 -6.00
N ALA A 27 0.11 -32.85 -5.75
CA ALA A 27 -0.95 -32.92 -6.74
C ALA A 27 -1.01 -31.68 -7.66
N VAL A 28 -0.28 -30.61 -7.33
CA VAL A 28 -0.12 -29.44 -8.22
C VAL A 28 0.72 -29.86 -9.44
N LYS A 29 0.09 -29.92 -10.60
CA LYS A 29 0.78 -30.19 -11.88
C LYS A 29 1.65 -28.99 -12.23
N ALA A 30 2.83 -29.23 -12.80
CA ALA A 30 3.73 -28.16 -13.27
C ALA A 30 3.05 -27.24 -14.30
N ASP A 31 2.05 -27.76 -15.03
CA ASP A 31 1.32 -27.05 -16.09
C ASP A 31 0.10 -26.27 -15.54
N THR A 32 -0.11 -26.26 -14.23
CA THR A 32 -1.17 -25.45 -13.61
C THR A 32 -0.85 -23.99 -13.89
N PRO A 33 -1.66 -23.26 -14.68
CA PRO A 33 -1.39 -21.86 -14.93
C PRO A 33 -1.44 -21.15 -13.59
N LEU A 34 -0.29 -20.68 -13.11
CA LEU A 34 -0.26 -19.68 -12.07
C LEU A 34 -0.91 -18.44 -12.70
N GLU A 35 -2.22 -18.28 -12.54
CA GLU A 35 -2.92 -17.04 -12.83
C GLU A 35 -2.31 -15.96 -11.93
N ARG A 36 -1.19 -15.37 -12.36
CA ARG A 36 -0.70 -14.12 -11.80
C ARG A 36 -1.51 -13.00 -12.41
N LYS A 37 -2.79 -12.93 -12.02
CA LYS A 37 -3.57 -11.71 -12.16
C LYS A 37 -2.88 -10.68 -11.28
N ALA A 38 -2.15 -9.76 -11.90
CA ALA A 38 -1.65 -8.59 -11.19
C ALA A 38 -2.87 -7.77 -10.76
N HIS A 39 -3.37 -8.01 -9.55
CA HIS A 39 -4.48 -7.27 -8.99
C HIS A 39 -3.95 -5.91 -8.55
N PHE A 40 -4.50 -4.83 -9.11
CA PHE A 40 -4.31 -3.51 -8.52
C PHE A 40 -4.91 -3.55 -7.11
N THR A 41 -4.06 -3.46 -6.10
CA THR A 41 -4.50 -3.27 -4.72
C THR A 41 -4.75 -1.78 -4.46
N HIS A 42 -5.64 -1.49 -3.51
CA HIS A 42 -5.85 -0.14 -2.97
C HIS A 42 -4.54 0.54 -2.58
N GLU A 43 -3.61 -0.18 -1.97
CA GLU A 43 -2.26 0.30 -1.63
C GLU A 43 -1.48 0.78 -2.85
N VAL A 44 -1.46 0.00 -3.94
CA VAL A 44 -0.73 0.38 -5.18
C VAL A 44 -1.36 1.61 -5.82
N VAL A 45 -2.69 1.68 -5.86
CA VAL A 45 -3.42 2.84 -6.40
C VAL A 45 -3.20 4.06 -5.50
N GLY A 46 -3.23 3.87 -4.19
CA GLY A 46 -3.01 4.93 -3.20
C GLY A 46 -1.61 5.50 -3.28
N ALA A 47 -0.59 4.63 -3.32
CA ALA A 47 0.81 5.03 -3.47
C ALA A 47 1.06 5.78 -4.80
N ALA A 48 0.49 5.29 -5.91
CA ALA A 48 0.58 5.98 -7.19
C ALA A 48 -0.10 7.36 -7.15
N ALA A 49 -1.26 7.47 -6.51
CA ALA A 49 -1.97 8.73 -6.35
C ALA A 49 -1.20 9.71 -5.47
N ALA A 50 -0.62 9.26 -4.36
CA ALA A 50 0.22 10.07 -3.49
C ALA A 50 1.47 10.58 -4.21
N TYR A 51 2.11 9.74 -5.02
CA TYR A 51 3.28 10.12 -5.83
C TYR A 51 2.94 11.23 -6.85
N GLU A 52 1.87 11.07 -7.62
CA GLU A 52 1.44 12.08 -8.58
C GLU A 52 0.99 13.38 -7.90
N ALA A 53 0.34 13.28 -6.73
CA ALA A 53 -0.05 14.42 -5.93
C ALA A 53 1.16 15.22 -5.43
N PHE A 54 2.16 14.53 -4.87
CA PHE A 54 3.38 15.17 -4.37
C PHE A 54 4.16 15.82 -5.52
N LYS A 55 4.30 15.14 -6.66
CA LYS A 55 4.93 15.70 -7.86
C LYS A 55 4.20 16.93 -8.40
N ALA A 56 2.86 16.90 -8.43
CA ALA A 56 2.07 18.05 -8.86
C ALA A 56 2.26 19.26 -7.92
N PHE A 57 2.35 18.98 -6.62
CA PHE A 57 2.64 19.97 -5.60
C PHE A 57 4.05 20.58 -5.72
N GLU A 58 5.08 19.76 -5.94
CA GLU A 58 6.46 20.25 -6.14
C GLU A 58 6.61 21.10 -7.41
N ASN A 59 5.82 20.82 -8.43
CA ASN A 59 5.76 21.59 -9.66
C ASN A 59 4.95 22.89 -9.53
N HIS A 60 4.15 23.04 -8.47
CA HIS A 60 3.37 24.25 -8.24
C HIS A 60 4.25 25.35 -7.64
N ASP A 61 4.27 26.53 -8.26
CA ASP A 61 5.19 27.63 -7.93
C ASP A 61 5.03 28.19 -6.51
N ALA A 62 3.90 27.95 -5.82
CA ALA A 62 3.75 28.27 -4.39
C ALA A 62 4.74 27.48 -3.50
N HIS A 63 5.17 26.31 -3.98
CA HIS A 63 6.43 25.59 -3.73
C HIS A 63 7.67 26.46 -3.60
N ARG A 64 7.98 27.05 -4.76
CA ARG A 64 9.33 27.43 -5.17
C ARG A 64 9.64 28.90 -4.89
N GLY A 65 8.67 29.66 -4.38
CA GLY A 65 8.82 31.09 -4.10
C GLY A 65 9.00 31.94 -5.36
N VAL A 66 8.70 31.40 -6.54
CA VAL A 66 8.82 32.11 -7.82
C VAL A 66 7.52 32.88 -8.06
N GLY A 67 7.50 34.13 -7.60
CA GLY A 67 6.41 35.07 -7.87
C GLY A 67 5.39 35.19 -6.71
N ASN A 68 5.58 36.21 -5.89
CA ASN A 68 4.60 36.79 -4.96
C ASN A 68 4.04 35.87 -3.85
N GLY A 69 4.80 35.71 -2.77
CA GLY A 69 4.24 36.17 -1.48
C GLY A 69 3.84 35.15 -0.40
N GLY A 70 4.31 33.91 -0.42
CA GLY A 70 4.23 33.09 0.80
C GLY A 70 4.74 31.68 0.65
N LYS A 71 5.78 31.33 1.42
CA LYS A 71 6.14 29.94 1.65
C LYS A 71 4.90 29.23 2.23
N VAL A 72 4.47 28.14 1.60
CA VAL A 72 3.36 27.34 2.12
C VAL A 72 3.86 26.62 3.37
N SER A 73 3.16 26.78 4.51
CA SER A 73 3.49 26.06 5.74
C SER A 73 3.37 24.55 5.56
N HIS A 74 4.11 23.77 6.35
CA HIS A 74 4.01 22.30 6.36
C HIS A 74 2.55 21.81 6.53
N ALA A 75 1.78 22.47 7.39
CA ALA A 75 0.35 22.22 7.61
C ALA A 75 -0.47 22.33 6.31
N ARG A 76 -0.34 23.48 5.65
CA ARG A 76 -1.07 23.77 4.42
C ARG A 76 -0.60 22.89 3.27
N ALA A 77 0.68 22.51 3.28
CA ALA A 77 1.21 21.56 2.32
C ALA A 77 0.56 20.18 2.45
N LYS A 78 0.43 19.65 3.67
CA LYS A 78 -0.30 18.40 3.91
C LYS A 78 -1.72 18.46 3.35
N GLU A 79 -2.45 19.54 3.62
CA GLU A 79 -3.83 19.68 3.12
C GLU A 79 -3.90 19.67 1.58
N ILE A 80 -3.01 20.41 0.92
CA ILE A 80 -2.97 20.48 -0.55
C ILE A 80 -2.66 19.10 -1.14
N VAL A 81 -1.59 18.44 -0.67
CA VAL A 81 -1.18 17.14 -1.22
C VAL A 81 -2.24 16.07 -0.94
N VAL A 82 -2.89 16.09 0.22
CA VAL A 82 -4.02 15.17 0.52
C VAL A 82 -5.20 15.41 -0.41
N GLY A 83 -5.56 16.67 -0.67
CA GLY A 83 -6.62 17.00 -1.63
C GLY A 83 -6.30 16.50 -3.04
N LEU A 84 -5.06 16.69 -3.48
CA LEU A 84 -4.59 16.17 -4.78
C LEU A 84 -4.60 14.63 -4.80
N ALA A 85 -4.07 13.98 -3.77
CA ALA A 85 -3.95 12.53 -3.69
C ALA A 85 -5.34 11.84 -3.74
N THR A 86 -6.29 12.35 -2.97
CA THR A 86 -7.67 11.81 -2.98
C THR A 86 -8.36 11.96 -4.33
N GLY A 87 -8.10 13.07 -5.05
CA GLY A 87 -8.56 13.28 -6.43
C GLY A 87 -7.88 12.33 -7.43
N TYR A 88 -6.56 12.14 -7.30
CA TYR A 88 -5.81 11.21 -8.15
C TYR A 88 -6.25 9.75 -7.98
N VAL A 89 -6.69 9.33 -6.79
CA VAL A 89 -7.28 7.99 -6.61
C VAL A 89 -8.50 7.80 -7.49
N ILE A 90 -9.44 8.75 -7.48
CA ILE A 90 -10.65 8.69 -8.32
C ILE A 90 -10.25 8.61 -9.79
N LYS A 91 -9.37 9.52 -10.22
CA LYS A 91 -8.87 9.57 -11.60
C LYS A 91 -8.23 8.25 -12.03
N LEU A 92 -7.34 7.68 -11.21
CA LEU A 92 -6.66 6.41 -11.52
C LEU A 92 -7.64 5.24 -11.61
N VAL A 93 -8.60 5.16 -10.70
CA VAL A 93 -9.63 4.11 -10.71
C VAL A 93 -10.48 4.19 -11.99
N GLU A 94 -10.84 5.40 -12.42
CA GLU A 94 -11.61 5.64 -13.64
C GLU A 94 -10.79 5.39 -14.92
N GLU A 95 -9.58 5.93 -15.02
CA GLU A 95 -8.71 5.80 -16.19
C GLU A 95 -8.26 4.35 -16.43
N LYS A 96 -7.95 3.62 -15.35
CA LYS A 96 -7.50 2.22 -15.42
C LYS A 96 -8.64 1.23 -15.56
N LYS A 97 -9.91 1.69 -15.53
CA LYS A 97 -11.12 0.87 -15.71
C LYS A 97 -11.06 -0.42 -14.90
N LEU A 98 -10.69 -0.31 -13.62
CA LEU A 98 -10.50 -1.46 -12.76
C LEU A 98 -11.79 -2.30 -12.68
N PRO A 99 -11.71 -3.63 -12.83
CA PRO A 99 -12.89 -4.47 -12.80
C PRO A 99 -13.40 -4.63 -11.36
N PHE A 100 -14.63 -4.21 -11.11
CA PHE A 100 -15.31 -4.40 -9.82
C PHE A 100 -16.56 -5.26 -9.99
N THR A 101 -16.82 -6.13 -9.02
CA THR A 101 -18.00 -7.00 -8.98
C THR A 101 -19.28 -6.21 -8.68
N SER A 102 -19.17 -5.09 -7.96
CA SER A 102 -20.29 -4.22 -7.62
C SER A 102 -19.84 -2.79 -7.37
N GLU A 103 -20.77 -1.83 -7.47
CA GLU A 103 -20.51 -0.43 -7.10
C GLU A 103 -20.11 -0.28 -5.62
N LYS A 104 -20.61 -1.16 -4.74
CA LYS A 104 -20.20 -1.17 -3.33
C LYS A 104 -18.74 -1.54 -3.17
N ASP A 105 -18.24 -2.49 -3.95
CA ASP A 105 -16.84 -2.91 -3.90
C ASP A 105 -15.92 -1.85 -4.49
N LYS A 106 -16.37 -1.16 -5.55
CA LYS A 106 -15.68 0.02 -6.09
C LYS A 106 -15.56 1.13 -5.04
N THR A 107 -16.65 1.48 -4.36
CA THR A 107 -16.62 2.52 -3.32
C THR A 107 -15.71 2.14 -2.16
N LYS A 108 -15.77 0.89 -1.68
CA LYS A 108 -14.86 0.40 -0.63
C LYS A 108 -13.41 0.48 -1.07
N PHE A 109 -13.11 0.06 -2.31
CA PHE A 109 -11.77 0.14 -2.86
C PHE A 109 -11.27 1.58 -2.92
N ILE A 110 -12.10 2.51 -3.42
CA ILE A 110 -11.77 3.94 -3.47
C ILE A 110 -11.50 4.50 -2.08
N THR A 111 -12.37 4.22 -1.10
CA THR A 111 -12.18 4.71 0.28
C THR A 111 -10.88 4.21 0.89
N LEU A 112 -10.57 2.94 0.69
CA LEU A 112 -9.33 2.34 1.17
C LEU A 112 -8.11 2.95 0.46
N ALA A 113 -8.15 3.07 -0.87
CA ALA A 113 -7.07 3.69 -1.65
C ALA A 113 -6.88 5.17 -1.30
N GLN A 114 -7.96 5.91 -1.02
CA GLN A 114 -7.90 7.30 -0.54
C GLN A 114 -7.25 7.40 0.83
N LYS A 115 -7.51 6.44 1.72
CA LYS A 115 -6.87 6.37 3.04
C LYS A 115 -5.36 6.15 2.89
N ASP A 116 -4.96 5.19 2.04
CA ASP A 116 -3.54 4.89 1.78
C ASP A 116 -2.85 6.09 1.12
N ALA A 117 -3.49 6.67 0.09
CA ALA A 117 -2.99 7.86 -0.58
C ALA A 117 -2.80 9.04 0.38
N THR A 118 -3.72 9.23 1.33
CA THR A 118 -3.64 10.29 2.34
C THR A 118 -2.47 10.06 3.28
N ALA A 119 -2.28 8.83 3.77
CA ALA A 119 -1.18 8.49 4.65
C ALA A 119 0.18 8.69 3.96
N ASP A 120 0.31 8.20 2.73
CA ASP A 120 1.55 8.30 1.94
C ASP A 120 1.84 9.75 1.51
N ALA A 121 0.82 10.52 1.14
CA ALA A 121 0.94 11.95 0.81
C ALA A 121 1.48 12.75 1.99
N LYS A 122 0.86 12.59 3.17
CA LYS A 122 1.28 13.28 4.40
C LYS A 122 2.72 12.92 4.77
N ARG A 123 3.06 11.62 4.67
CA ARG A 123 4.42 11.13 4.88
C ARG A 123 5.41 11.73 3.91
N ALA A 124 5.09 11.77 2.62
CA ALA A 124 5.95 12.34 1.58
C ALA A 124 6.26 13.81 1.87
N VAL A 125 5.25 14.61 2.25
CA VAL A 125 5.46 16.01 2.65
C VAL A 125 6.44 16.13 3.81
N ARG A 126 6.28 15.33 4.86
CA ARG A 126 7.18 15.36 6.03
C ARG A 126 8.60 14.90 5.69
N GLU A 127 8.73 13.82 4.93
CA GLU A 127 10.03 13.20 4.61
C GLU A 127 10.73 13.85 3.41
N SER A 128 10.09 14.83 2.76
CA SER A 128 10.61 15.51 1.56
C SER A 128 11.88 16.33 1.77
N GLY A 129 12.17 16.72 3.01
CA GLY A 129 13.25 17.67 3.31
C GLY A 129 12.95 19.11 2.88
N LEU A 130 11.71 19.42 2.48
CA LEU A 130 11.28 20.79 2.11
C LEU A 130 11.12 21.72 3.32
N TYR A 131 11.04 21.15 4.52
CA TYR A 131 10.73 21.85 5.77
C TYR A 131 11.75 21.54 6.84
N GLU A 132 12.17 22.56 7.57
CA GLU A 132 13.07 22.38 8.71
C GLU A 132 12.34 21.66 9.86
N PRO A 133 13.04 20.89 10.71
CA PRO A 133 12.41 20.17 11.83
C PRO A 133 11.56 21.06 12.76
N ALA A 134 11.91 22.34 12.89
CA ALA A 134 11.16 23.32 13.69
C ALA A 134 9.87 23.83 13.00
N GLU A 135 9.76 23.65 11.68
CA GLU A 135 8.58 24.00 10.88
C GLU A 135 7.60 22.82 10.73
N LEU A 136 8.02 21.62 11.13
CA LEU A 136 7.17 20.42 11.12
C LEU A 136 6.14 20.49 12.25
N GLU A 137 4.89 20.25 11.89
CA GLU A 137 3.86 19.98 12.88
C GLU A 137 4.10 18.63 13.57
N GLY A 138 3.49 18.45 14.74
CA GLY A 138 3.51 17.20 15.48
C GLY A 138 3.08 16.00 14.62
N ILE A 139 3.53 14.80 14.98
CA ILE A 139 3.12 13.58 14.28
C ILE A 139 1.64 13.30 14.59
N ASP A 140 0.80 13.35 13.56
CA ASP A 140 -0.64 13.07 13.65
C ASP A 140 -0.84 11.56 13.87
N ASP A 141 -1.97 11.15 14.45
CA ASP A 141 -2.23 9.73 14.74
C ASP A 141 -2.20 8.84 13.48
N ASP A 142 -2.66 9.37 12.34
CA ASP A 142 -2.61 8.69 11.04
C ASP A 142 -1.16 8.35 10.62
N GLU A 143 -0.21 9.26 10.89
CA GLU A 143 1.20 9.11 10.53
C GLU A 143 1.95 8.26 11.57
N LYS A 144 1.50 8.26 12.84
CA LYS A 144 2.08 7.43 13.90
C LYS A 144 2.03 5.95 13.51
N HIS A 145 0.91 5.47 12.97
CA HIS A 145 0.79 4.08 12.54
C HIS A 145 1.81 3.68 11.47
N GLY A 146 2.00 4.52 10.45
CA GLY A 146 3.03 4.29 9.43
C GLY A 146 4.46 4.33 9.97
N SER A 147 4.73 5.18 10.99
CA SER A 147 6.04 5.27 11.63
C SER A 147 6.36 4.06 12.54
N GLN A 148 5.35 3.50 13.21
CA GLN A 148 5.50 2.31 14.05
C GLN A 148 5.85 1.07 13.22
N ILE A 149 5.29 0.93 12.01
CA ILE A 149 5.62 -0.15 11.08
C ILE A 149 7.09 -0.08 10.64
N LEU A 150 7.63 1.12 10.36
CA LEU A 150 9.05 1.28 10.00
C LEU A 150 9.99 0.98 11.18
N LYS A 151 9.62 1.40 12.39
CA LYS A 151 10.38 1.11 13.60
C LYS A 151 10.40 -0.39 13.93
N SER A 152 9.30 -1.11 13.68
CA SER A 152 9.21 -2.56 13.93
C SER A 152 9.89 -3.41 12.85
N THR A 153 10.04 -2.89 11.63
CA THR A 153 10.78 -3.56 10.54
C THR A 153 12.28 -3.28 10.57
N GLY A 154 12.79 -2.53 11.55
CA GLY A 154 14.22 -2.29 11.72
C GLY A 154 14.85 -1.38 10.68
N VAL A 155 14.05 -0.71 9.84
CA VAL A 155 14.54 0.32 8.90
C VAL A 155 14.69 1.63 9.68
N VAL A 156 15.75 1.70 10.49
CA VAL A 156 16.19 2.92 11.16
C VAL A 156 16.79 3.83 10.10
N LYS A 157 16.08 4.89 9.71
CA LYS A 157 16.70 6.01 8.98
C LYS A 157 17.61 6.76 9.97
N TYR A 158 18.90 6.83 9.63
CA TYR A 158 19.89 7.74 10.23
C TYR A 158 19.60 9.18 9.82
#